data_AF-A0A2D6X3W0-F1
#
_entry.id   AF-A0A2D6X3W0-F1
#
_cell.length_a   1.000
_cell.length_b   1.000
_cell.length_c   1.000
_cell.angle_alpha   90.00
_cell.angle_beta   90.00
_cell.angle_gamma   90.00
#
_symmetry.space_group_name_H-M   'P 1'
#
loop_
_entity.id
_entity.type
_entity.pdbx_description
1 polymer ?
#
loop_
_entity_poly.entity_id
_entity_poly.type
_entity_poly.pdbx_seq_one_letter_code
_entity_poly.pdbx_strand_id
1 'polypeptide(L)'
;MLKSTDFADLLDPRFRRIFDEEYAQVPDRVGDFYNVMSASLQTERLSSVGTTGAIPQLSGALTYDDVFQGYDVAITPLEFASGIQIEKKLFDDGLFNVIDQKPRALAGSLFRLRQSHAVRPFTNAFSVDSFFYSHSESVAMCSNSHTTTSNASTASGFDNLVTTALTATSLAAARTQMVQFRGDRAEIIGIMPDTLLVPVDLYETAFEIVGSQGKPTDATNAANVHFGQYKVEEWIYLADTNDWFLMDSRAMKNGRGLIWMDRDKGSFAFVEDFETFNGKWRVYSRWGNAFVDWRFVLGAQVS
;
A
#
# COMPACT_ATOMS: atom_id res chain seq x y z
N MET A 1 6.49 -51.40 2.14
CA MET A 1 6.97 -51.28 0.75
C MET A 1 6.33 -50.03 0.20
N LEU A 2 7.05 -48.89 0.15
CA LEU A 2 6.53 -47.68 -0.51
C LEU A 2 6.34 -48.02 -1.98
N LYS A 3 5.10 -47.97 -2.47
CA LYS A 3 4.83 -48.14 -3.90
C LYS A 3 5.28 -46.86 -4.62
N SER A 4 5.82 -46.99 -5.82
CA SER A 4 6.23 -45.84 -6.64
C SER A 4 5.06 -44.96 -7.10
N THR A 5 3.84 -45.26 -6.67
CA THR A 5 2.59 -44.59 -7.04
C THR A 5 2.35 -43.27 -6.33
N ASP A 6 3.10 -42.94 -5.26
CA ASP A 6 2.76 -41.80 -4.40
C ASP A 6 3.95 -40.82 -4.30
N PHE A 7 4.72 -40.62 -5.38
CA PHE A 7 5.90 -39.74 -5.31
C PHE A 7 5.51 -38.26 -5.11
N ALA A 8 4.38 -37.82 -5.67
CA ALA A 8 3.89 -36.46 -5.51
C ALA A 8 3.48 -36.19 -4.05
N ASP A 9 2.86 -37.18 -3.39
CA ASP A 9 2.55 -37.14 -1.94
C ASP A 9 3.81 -37.05 -1.08
N LEU A 10 4.93 -37.65 -1.51
CA LEU A 10 6.22 -37.52 -0.80
C LEU A 10 6.86 -36.14 -0.98
N LEU A 11 6.64 -35.50 -2.14
CA LEU A 11 7.16 -34.17 -2.42
C LEU A 11 6.33 -33.05 -1.79
N ASP A 12 5.01 -33.24 -1.62
CA ASP A 12 4.11 -32.17 -1.15
C ASP A 12 4.49 -31.57 0.22
N PRO A 13 4.76 -32.37 1.29
CA PRO A 13 5.17 -31.80 2.58
C PRO A 13 6.49 -31.04 2.50
N ARG A 14 7.42 -31.50 1.64
CA ARG A 14 8.71 -30.83 1.41
C ARG A 14 8.51 -29.51 0.69
N PHE A 15 7.65 -29.48 -0.33
CA PHE A 15 7.37 -28.31 -1.15
C PHE A 15 6.62 -27.23 -0.38
N ARG A 16 5.61 -27.63 0.41
CA ARG A 16 4.93 -26.72 1.34
C ARG A 16 5.91 -26.06 2.28
N ARG A 17 6.76 -26.85 2.95
CA ARG A 17 7.77 -26.30 3.86
C ARG A 17 8.71 -25.32 3.16
N ILE A 18 9.26 -25.68 2.00
CA ILE A 18 10.16 -24.79 1.25
C ILE A 18 9.43 -23.51 0.83
N PHE A 19 8.19 -23.63 0.35
CA PHE A 19 7.38 -22.49 -0.05
C PHE A 19 7.11 -21.56 1.14
N ASP A 20 6.66 -22.11 2.28
CA ASP A 20 6.33 -21.35 3.48
C ASP A 20 7.57 -20.68 4.10
N GLU A 21 8.71 -21.39 4.16
CA GLU A 21 9.99 -20.86 4.65
C GLU A 21 10.47 -19.68 3.80
N GLU A 22 10.44 -19.81 2.47
CA GLU A 22 10.86 -18.72 1.58
C GLU A 22 9.87 -17.55 1.62
N TYR A 23 8.56 -17.84 1.66
CA TYR A 23 7.54 -16.79 1.72
C TYR A 23 7.64 -15.97 3.01
N ALA A 24 7.97 -16.61 4.13
CA ALA A 24 8.13 -15.95 5.43
C ALA A 24 9.43 -15.14 5.56
N GLN A 25 10.48 -15.47 4.82
CA GLN A 25 11.76 -14.76 4.89
C GLN A 25 11.72 -13.36 4.29
N VAL A 26 10.73 -13.06 3.44
CA VAL A 26 10.65 -11.75 2.77
C VAL A 26 9.71 -10.82 3.55
N PRO A 27 10.16 -9.63 3.99
CA PRO A 27 9.33 -8.74 4.81
C PRO A 27 8.08 -8.25 4.07
N ASP A 28 6.89 -8.69 4.48
CA ASP A 28 5.63 -8.17 3.94
C ASP A 28 5.36 -6.77 4.48
N ARG A 29 5.41 -5.77 3.60
CA ARG A 29 5.20 -4.36 3.96
C ARG A 29 3.74 -3.92 3.90
N VAL A 30 2.81 -4.80 3.54
CA VAL A 30 1.38 -4.48 3.54
C VAL A 30 0.96 -3.97 4.92
N GLY A 31 1.38 -4.62 6.01
CA GLY A 31 1.06 -4.18 7.38
C GLY A 31 1.68 -2.84 7.78
N ASP A 32 2.72 -2.38 7.09
CA ASP A 32 3.40 -1.11 7.39
C ASP A 32 2.57 0.09 6.93
N PHE A 33 1.82 -0.05 5.82
CA PHE A 33 1.08 1.05 5.19
C PHE A 33 -0.44 0.89 5.24
N TYR A 34 -0.95 -0.33 5.27
CA TYR A 34 -2.38 -0.58 5.11
C TYR A 34 -3.09 -0.93 6.40
N ASN A 35 -4.37 -0.55 6.48
CA ASN A 35 -5.32 -1.24 7.33
C ASN A 35 -5.78 -2.53 6.62
N VAL A 36 -5.42 -3.68 7.18
CA VAL A 36 -5.73 -5.00 6.58
C VAL A 36 -7.10 -5.48 7.02
N MET A 37 -7.96 -5.77 6.04
CA MET A 37 -9.32 -6.25 6.25
C MET A 37 -9.54 -7.58 5.53
N SER A 38 -10.41 -8.42 6.07
CA SER A 38 -10.91 -9.62 5.38
C SER A 38 -12.13 -9.28 4.53
N ALA A 39 -12.16 -9.72 3.28
CA ALA A 39 -13.35 -9.62 2.43
C ALA A 39 -14.24 -10.85 2.55
N SER A 40 -15.55 -10.63 2.48
CA SER A 40 -16.55 -11.72 2.38
C SER A 40 -17.32 -11.67 1.05
N LEU A 41 -17.48 -10.47 0.48
CA LEU A 41 -18.22 -10.23 -0.75
C LEU A 41 -17.30 -10.27 -2.00
N GLN A 42 -17.93 -10.30 -3.17
CA GLN A 42 -17.23 -10.16 -4.45
C GLN A 42 -16.74 -8.74 -4.69
N THR A 43 -17.53 -7.76 -4.26
CA THR A 43 -17.19 -6.34 -4.26
C THR A 43 -17.61 -5.80 -2.90
N GLU A 44 -16.70 -5.15 -2.21
CA GLU A 44 -16.96 -4.50 -0.92
C GLU A 44 -17.07 -2.99 -1.17
N ARG A 45 -18.14 -2.37 -0.70
CA ARG A 45 -18.34 -0.91 -0.81
C ARG A 45 -18.01 -0.25 0.52
N LEU A 46 -17.12 0.72 0.45
CA LEU A 46 -16.75 1.58 1.56
C LEU A 46 -17.26 2.98 1.25
N SER A 47 -18.31 3.40 1.95
CA SER A 47 -18.81 4.76 1.88
C SER A 47 -18.08 5.59 2.93
N SER A 48 -17.39 6.64 2.48
CA SER A 48 -16.89 7.64 3.42
C SER A 48 -18.08 8.41 3.98
N VAL A 49 -18.08 8.64 5.29
CA VAL A 49 -19.06 9.50 5.96
C VAL A 49 -18.33 10.78 6.32
N GLY A 50 -18.87 11.91 5.86
CA GLY A 50 -18.34 13.25 6.08
C GLY A 50 -18.28 13.62 7.56
N THR A 51 -17.62 14.73 7.84
CA THR A 51 -17.49 15.24 9.21
C THR A 51 -18.69 16.08 9.60
N THR A 52 -18.81 16.33 10.90
CA THR A 52 -19.69 17.37 11.43
C THR A 52 -18.97 18.71 11.39
N GLY A 53 -19.72 19.79 11.16
CA GLY A 53 -19.22 21.15 11.23
C GLY A 53 -18.78 21.53 12.66
N ALA A 54 -18.23 22.74 12.79
CA ALA A 54 -17.86 23.29 14.08
C ALA A 54 -19.09 23.36 15.01
N ILE A 55 -18.94 22.87 16.25
CA ILE A 55 -20.00 22.85 17.24
C ILE A 55 -20.32 24.30 17.66
N PRO A 56 -21.53 24.83 17.39
CA PRO A 56 -21.87 26.19 17.76
C PRO A 56 -22.04 26.32 19.28
N GLN A 57 -21.85 27.54 19.81
CA GLN A 57 -22.22 27.82 21.18
C GLN A 57 -23.74 27.67 21.35
N LEU A 58 -24.16 26.93 22.39
CA LEU A 58 -25.57 26.72 22.71
C LEU A 58 -26.27 28.07 22.98
N SER A 59 -27.26 28.43 22.15
CA SER A 59 -28.07 29.65 22.32
C SER A 59 -29.53 29.34 22.66
N GLY A 60 -29.75 28.47 23.65
CA GLY A 60 -31.07 28.15 24.19
C GLY A 60 -31.79 26.96 23.54
N ALA A 61 -31.32 26.45 22.39
CA ALA A 61 -31.78 25.20 21.80
C ALA A 61 -30.61 24.45 21.12
N LEU A 62 -30.69 23.11 21.09
CA LEU A 62 -29.69 22.26 20.44
C LEU A 62 -29.78 22.42 18.91
N THR A 63 -28.65 22.71 18.28
CA THR A 63 -28.52 22.65 16.81
C THR A 63 -28.17 21.21 16.43
N TYR A 64 -28.98 20.61 15.56
CA TYR A 64 -28.68 19.32 14.94
C TYR A 64 -27.94 19.60 13.64
N ASP A 65 -26.79 18.96 13.46
CA ASP A 65 -26.00 19.04 12.24
C ASP A 65 -26.26 17.79 11.39
N ASP A 66 -26.37 17.97 10.09
CA ASP A 66 -26.50 16.87 9.14
C ASP A 66 -25.10 16.38 8.72
N VAL A 67 -24.98 15.08 8.48
CA VAL A 67 -23.74 14.47 8.00
C VAL A 67 -23.87 14.25 6.50
N PHE A 68 -22.91 14.75 5.72
CA PHE A 68 -22.86 14.53 4.29
C PHE A 68 -22.28 13.14 4.00
N GLN A 69 -22.87 12.42 3.04
CA GLN A 69 -22.22 11.23 2.49
C GLN A 69 -20.99 11.68 1.69
N GLY A 70 -19.83 11.09 2.00
CA GLY A 70 -18.61 11.30 1.24
C GLY A 70 -18.59 10.47 -0.04
N TYR A 71 -17.40 10.32 -0.62
CA TYR A 71 -17.22 9.47 -1.80
C TYR A 71 -17.30 7.98 -1.44
N ASP A 72 -17.80 7.21 -2.40
CA ASP A 72 -17.87 5.76 -2.34
C ASP A 72 -16.64 5.16 -3.02
N VAL A 73 -16.06 4.15 -2.38
CA VAL A 73 -15.01 3.30 -2.95
C VAL A 73 -15.52 1.87 -3.01
N ALA A 74 -15.51 1.29 -4.21
CA ALA A 74 -15.88 -0.11 -4.42
C ALA A 74 -14.63 -0.91 -4.74
N ILE A 75 -14.17 -1.75 -3.80
CA ILE A 75 -13.01 -2.63 -3.99
C ILE A 75 -13.50 -3.95 -4.56
N THR A 76 -12.87 -4.39 -5.66
CA THR A 76 -13.14 -5.69 -6.30
C THR A 76 -11.86 -6.54 -6.26
N PRO A 77 -11.70 -7.41 -5.24
CA PRO A 77 -10.53 -8.28 -5.11
C PRO A 77 -10.38 -9.19 -6.34
N LEU A 78 -9.20 -9.14 -6.96
CA LEU A 78 -8.83 -9.93 -8.14
C LEU A 78 -8.12 -11.21 -7.74
N GLU A 79 -8.19 -12.20 -8.64
CA GLU A 79 -7.63 -13.53 -8.44
C GLU A 79 -6.26 -13.65 -9.10
N PHE A 80 -5.30 -14.20 -8.37
CA PHE A 80 -3.94 -14.42 -8.83
C PHE A 80 -3.55 -15.87 -8.54
N ALA A 81 -3.18 -16.59 -9.60
CA ALA A 81 -2.76 -17.98 -9.49
C ALA A 81 -1.57 -18.27 -10.39
N SER A 82 -0.72 -19.17 -9.94
CA SER A 82 0.40 -19.71 -10.72
C SER A 82 0.71 -21.12 -10.24
N GLY A 83 1.44 -21.90 -11.03
CA GLY A 83 1.77 -23.27 -10.69
C GLY A 83 3.07 -23.75 -11.29
N ILE A 84 3.59 -24.81 -10.69
CA ILE A 84 4.79 -25.52 -11.13
C ILE A 84 4.45 -26.99 -11.37
N GLN A 85 5.13 -27.58 -12.34
CA GLN A 85 5.01 -28.99 -12.66
C GLN A 85 6.37 -29.67 -12.48
N ILE A 86 6.36 -30.83 -11.83
CA ILE A 86 7.52 -31.71 -11.68
C ILE A 86 7.21 -33.02 -12.38
N GLU A 87 8.09 -33.38 -13.31
CA GLU A 87 7.98 -34.65 -14.02
C GLU A 87 8.42 -35.81 -13.13
N LYS A 88 7.74 -36.96 -13.23
CA LYS A 88 8.11 -38.18 -12.50
C LYS A 88 9.58 -38.56 -12.72
N LYS A 89 10.05 -38.39 -13.95
CA LYS A 89 11.42 -38.71 -14.35
C LYS A 89 12.47 -37.87 -13.61
N LEU A 90 12.21 -36.58 -13.40
CA LEU A 90 13.12 -35.71 -12.62
C LEU A 90 13.29 -36.21 -11.18
N PHE A 91 12.20 -36.73 -10.60
CA PHE A 91 12.24 -37.34 -9.27
C PHE A 91 13.02 -38.67 -9.27
N ASP A 92 12.80 -39.53 -10.26
CA ASP A 92 13.51 -40.80 -10.38
C ASP A 92 15.01 -40.61 -10.63
N ASP A 93 15.38 -39.57 -11.38
CA ASP A 93 16.77 -39.18 -11.65
C ASP A 93 17.44 -38.50 -10.42
N GLY A 94 16.71 -38.32 -9.31
CA GLY A 94 17.26 -37.82 -8.04
C GLY A 94 17.67 -36.35 -8.04
N LEU A 95 17.14 -35.54 -8.98
CA LEU A 95 17.52 -34.13 -9.19
C LEU A 95 16.87 -33.17 -8.18
N PHE A 96 16.94 -33.49 -6.90
CA PHE A 96 16.31 -32.72 -5.80
C PHE A 96 16.81 -31.29 -5.69
N ASN A 97 18.06 -31.03 -6.08
CA ASN A 97 18.64 -29.69 -6.12
C ASN A 97 17.91 -28.76 -7.12
N VAL A 98 17.41 -29.28 -8.23
CA VAL A 98 16.65 -28.53 -9.25
C VAL A 98 15.17 -28.49 -8.88
N ILE A 99 14.63 -29.61 -8.37
CA ILE A 99 13.24 -29.75 -7.95
C ILE A 99 12.92 -28.76 -6.82
N ASP A 100 13.79 -28.64 -5.81
CA ASP A 100 13.59 -27.75 -4.66
C ASP A 100 13.65 -26.26 -5.02
N GLN A 101 14.29 -25.87 -6.13
CA GLN A 101 14.33 -24.46 -6.57
C GLN A 101 12.97 -23.97 -7.06
N LYS A 102 12.10 -24.86 -7.54
CA LYS A 102 10.81 -24.50 -8.12
C LYS A 102 9.82 -23.92 -7.10
N PRO A 103 9.55 -24.55 -5.94
CA PRO A 103 8.69 -23.96 -4.92
C PRO A 103 9.25 -22.64 -4.38
N ARG A 104 10.58 -22.50 -4.26
CA ARG A 104 11.22 -21.22 -3.87
C ARG A 104 10.93 -20.11 -4.88
N ALA A 105 11.12 -20.39 -6.16
CA ALA A 105 10.85 -19.43 -7.24
C ALA A 105 9.37 -19.03 -7.28
N LEU A 106 8.46 -19.98 -7.03
CA LEU A 106 7.03 -19.72 -6.96
C LEU A 106 6.67 -18.81 -5.77
N ALA A 107 7.21 -19.09 -4.57
CA ALA A 107 7.03 -18.27 -3.37
C ALA A 107 7.52 -16.83 -3.60
N GLY A 108 8.74 -16.68 -4.12
CA GLY A 108 9.30 -15.37 -4.43
C GLY A 108 8.49 -14.61 -5.49
N SER A 109 7.93 -15.30 -6.48
CA SER A 109 7.11 -14.67 -7.52
C SER A 109 5.79 -14.15 -6.96
N LEU A 110 5.12 -14.93 -6.10
CA LEU A 110 3.91 -14.48 -5.42
C LEU A 110 4.19 -13.28 -4.51
N PHE A 111 5.28 -13.35 -3.75
CA PHE A 111 5.67 -12.25 -2.85
C PHE A 111 5.91 -10.95 -3.64
N ARG A 112 6.73 -11.00 -4.71
CA ARG A 112 6.99 -9.83 -5.57
C ARG A 112 5.70 -9.24 -6.14
N LEU A 113 4.77 -10.09 -6.58
CA LEU A 113 3.48 -9.66 -7.10
C LEU A 113 2.63 -8.96 -6.01
N ARG A 114 2.61 -9.52 -4.79
CA ARG A 114 1.89 -8.91 -3.67
C ARG A 114 2.48 -7.54 -3.32
N GLN A 115 3.80 -7.42 -3.22
CA GLN A 115 4.45 -6.13 -2.94
C GLN A 115 4.30 -5.12 -4.07
N SER A 116 4.37 -5.54 -5.35
CA SER A 116 4.14 -4.64 -6.47
C SER A 116 2.71 -4.10 -6.49
N HIS A 117 1.74 -4.90 -6.05
CA HIS A 117 0.37 -4.42 -5.84
C HIS A 117 0.24 -3.53 -4.59
N ALA A 118 1.01 -3.77 -3.53
CA ALA A 118 1.01 -2.98 -2.32
C ALA A 118 1.64 -1.59 -2.51
N VAL A 119 2.63 -1.43 -3.38
CA VAL A 119 3.17 -0.10 -3.70
C VAL A 119 2.33 0.67 -4.73
N ARG A 120 1.43 -0.04 -5.45
CA ARG A 120 0.71 0.49 -6.62
C ARG A 120 0.00 1.84 -6.38
N PRO A 121 -0.70 2.09 -5.25
CA PRO A 121 -1.30 3.40 -5.01
C PRO A 121 -0.31 4.55 -5.02
N PHE A 122 0.95 4.31 -4.63
CA PHE A 122 2.03 5.29 -4.70
C PHE A 122 2.61 5.39 -6.11
N THR A 123 2.85 4.26 -6.79
CA THR A 123 3.34 4.25 -8.17
C THR A 123 2.41 4.96 -9.15
N ASN A 124 1.10 4.87 -8.93
CA ASN A 124 0.09 5.52 -9.76
C ASN A 124 -0.54 6.75 -9.09
N ALA A 125 0.09 7.29 -8.04
CA ALA A 125 -0.52 8.31 -7.17
C ALA A 125 -1.06 9.54 -7.92
N PHE A 126 -0.44 9.89 -9.05
CA PHE A 126 -0.73 11.08 -9.83
C PHE A 126 -1.67 10.84 -11.02
N SER A 127 -2.20 9.61 -11.14
CA SER A 127 -3.16 9.22 -12.17
C SER A 127 -4.36 8.49 -11.54
N VAL A 128 -5.50 8.48 -12.22
CA VAL A 128 -6.67 7.72 -11.75
C VAL A 128 -6.37 6.23 -11.91
N ASP A 129 -6.18 5.53 -10.78
CA ASP A 129 -6.06 4.07 -10.75
C ASP A 129 -7.45 3.42 -10.59
N SER A 130 -7.67 2.34 -11.34
CA SER A 130 -8.92 1.58 -11.33
C SER A 130 -8.70 0.07 -11.28
N PHE A 131 -7.48 -0.38 -11.02
CA PHE A 131 -7.12 -1.80 -11.13
C PHE A 131 -7.84 -2.68 -10.09
N PHE A 132 -7.93 -2.22 -8.84
CA PHE A 132 -8.59 -2.96 -7.76
C PHE A 132 -9.89 -2.31 -7.29
N TYR A 133 -10.13 -1.05 -7.62
CA TYR A 133 -11.23 -0.29 -7.06
C TYR A 133 -11.76 0.75 -8.04
N SER A 134 -12.98 1.21 -7.79
CA SER A 134 -13.48 2.46 -8.35
C SER A 134 -13.72 3.45 -7.23
N HIS A 135 -13.35 4.71 -7.45
CA HIS A 135 -13.51 5.80 -6.50
C HIS A 135 -14.45 6.84 -7.12
N SER A 136 -15.57 7.14 -6.47
CA SER A 136 -16.61 7.99 -7.08
C SER A 136 -16.17 9.43 -7.33
N GLU A 137 -15.15 9.93 -6.62
CA GLU A 137 -14.53 11.25 -6.91
C GLU A 137 -13.89 11.30 -8.30
N SER A 138 -13.40 10.16 -8.81
CA SER A 138 -12.72 10.04 -10.11
C SER A 138 -11.47 10.93 -10.27
N VAL A 139 -10.76 11.17 -9.17
CA VAL A 139 -9.50 11.93 -9.11
C VAL A 139 -8.37 11.01 -8.62
N ALA A 140 -7.14 11.30 -9.02
CA ALA A 140 -5.94 10.60 -8.55
C ALA A 140 -5.76 10.74 -7.02
N MET A 141 -4.97 9.85 -6.40
CA MET A 141 -4.72 9.91 -4.94
C MET A 141 -4.03 11.21 -4.53
N CYS A 142 -3.11 11.69 -5.36
CA CYS A 142 -2.42 12.96 -5.21
C CYS A 142 -2.83 13.88 -6.37
N SER A 143 -3.55 14.95 -6.05
CA SER A 143 -4.07 15.91 -7.03
C SER A 143 -4.25 17.31 -6.43
N ASN A 144 -4.36 18.30 -7.32
CA ASN A 144 -4.76 19.68 -6.99
C ASN A 144 -6.19 19.98 -7.49
N SER A 145 -7.00 18.92 -7.61
CA SER A 145 -8.36 18.96 -8.15
C SER A 145 -9.32 18.15 -7.28
N HIS A 146 -9.00 17.92 -5.99
CA HIS A 146 -9.93 17.21 -5.12
C HIS A 146 -11.21 18.01 -4.90
N THR A 147 -12.30 17.27 -4.78
CA THR A 147 -13.66 17.82 -4.65
C THR A 147 -14.26 17.46 -3.29
N THR A 148 -15.44 18.00 -3.01
CA THR A 148 -16.23 17.65 -1.83
C THR A 148 -17.70 17.52 -2.18
N THR A 149 -18.43 16.73 -1.40
CA THR A 149 -19.88 16.55 -1.52
C THR A 149 -20.67 17.56 -0.67
N SER A 150 -20.02 18.33 0.20
CA SER A 150 -20.66 19.23 1.17
C SER A 150 -20.93 20.67 0.65
N ASN A 151 -20.72 20.93 -0.65
CA ASN A 151 -20.70 22.27 -1.26
C ASN A 151 -19.66 23.25 -0.68
N ALA A 152 -18.77 22.82 0.22
CA ALA A 152 -17.71 23.68 0.73
C ALA A 152 -16.73 24.09 -0.38
N SER A 153 -16.12 25.27 -0.23
CA SER A 153 -15.09 25.73 -1.16
C SER A 153 -13.84 24.85 -1.04
N THR A 154 -13.36 24.37 -2.18
CA THR A 154 -12.12 23.58 -2.26
C THR A 154 -10.88 24.42 -2.57
N ALA A 155 -10.99 25.75 -2.53
CA ALA A 155 -9.90 26.65 -2.89
C ALA A 155 -8.69 26.62 -1.93
N SER A 156 -8.80 25.98 -0.77
CA SER A 156 -7.71 25.86 0.21
C SER A 156 -7.82 24.56 1.00
N GLY A 157 -6.70 23.83 1.09
CA GLY A 157 -6.61 22.60 1.87
C GLY A 157 -7.19 21.35 1.21
N PHE A 158 -7.42 21.39 -0.11
CA PHE A 158 -7.84 20.27 -0.95
C PHE A 158 -6.78 19.86 -2.00
N ASP A 159 -5.58 20.42 -1.90
CA ASP A 159 -4.47 20.14 -2.82
C ASP A 159 -3.42 19.32 -2.07
N ASN A 160 -3.02 18.17 -2.62
CA ASN A 160 -1.97 17.32 -2.05
C ASN A 160 -0.92 16.88 -3.08
N LEU A 161 -0.81 17.61 -4.20
CA LEU A 161 0.23 17.41 -5.20
C LEU A 161 1.21 18.59 -5.24
N VAL A 162 2.49 18.26 -5.19
CA VAL A 162 3.60 19.19 -5.47
C VAL A 162 4.48 18.63 -6.57
N THR A 163 5.38 19.44 -7.13
CA THR A 163 6.27 19.02 -8.25
C THR A 163 7.75 19.25 -7.97
N THR A 164 8.09 19.53 -6.71
CA THR A 164 9.45 19.88 -6.30
C THR A 164 10.24 18.65 -5.89
N ALA A 165 11.50 18.54 -6.33
CA ALA A 165 12.45 17.55 -5.84
C ALA A 165 12.63 17.60 -4.32
N LEU A 166 13.03 16.47 -3.72
CA LEU A 166 13.20 16.35 -2.27
C LEU A 166 14.38 17.19 -1.78
N THR A 167 14.08 18.18 -0.93
CA THR A 167 15.05 19.05 -0.24
C THR A 167 14.48 19.42 1.12
N ALA A 168 15.29 19.90 2.06
CA ALA A 168 14.80 20.40 3.35
C ALA A 168 13.76 21.53 3.17
N THR A 169 13.90 22.37 2.14
CA THR A 169 12.98 23.48 1.85
C THR A 169 11.64 22.97 1.29
N SER A 170 11.68 22.07 0.30
CA SER A 170 10.46 21.50 -0.27
C SER A 170 9.71 20.62 0.75
N LEU A 171 10.41 19.87 1.59
CA LEU A 171 9.81 19.12 2.68
C LEU A 171 9.10 20.04 3.70
N ALA A 172 9.70 21.19 4.04
CA ALA A 172 9.07 22.17 4.94
C ALA A 172 7.81 22.80 4.32
N ALA A 173 7.85 23.10 3.02
CA ALA A 173 6.69 23.61 2.29
C ALA A 173 5.56 22.57 2.23
N ALA A 174 5.89 21.33 1.87
CA ALA A 174 4.93 20.22 1.83
C ALA A 174 4.31 19.95 3.21
N ARG A 175 5.11 19.94 4.28
CA ARG A 175 4.60 19.84 5.64
C ARG A 175 3.58 20.94 5.95
N THR A 176 3.89 22.19 5.57
CA THR A 176 3.02 23.35 5.81
C THR A 176 1.69 23.20 5.06
N GLN A 177 1.73 22.74 3.81
CA GLN A 177 0.52 22.46 3.03
C GLN A 177 -0.30 21.32 3.65
N MET A 178 0.37 20.23 4.06
CA MET A 178 -0.30 19.04 4.60
C MET A 178 -0.99 19.30 5.95
N VAL A 179 -0.37 20.06 6.86
CA VAL A 179 -1.04 20.45 8.13
C VAL A 179 -2.22 21.41 7.90
N GLN A 180 -2.31 22.01 6.71
CA GLN A 180 -3.41 22.88 6.30
C GLN A 180 -4.49 22.16 5.50
N PHE A 181 -4.44 20.82 5.38
CA PHE A 181 -5.56 20.07 4.82
C PHE A 181 -6.85 20.38 5.56
N ARG A 182 -7.94 20.32 4.80
CA ARG A 182 -9.29 20.53 5.29
C ARG A 182 -10.14 19.30 5.06
N GLY A 183 -11.08 19.06 5.95
CA GLY A 183 -12.07 18.01 5.75
C GLY A 183 -13.13 18.42 4.74
N ASP A 184 -14.15 17.58 4.58
CA ASP A 184 -15.16 17.74 3.55
C ASP A 184 -15.93 19.06 3.68
N ARG A 185 -16.09 19.63 4.87
CA ARG A 185 -16.80 20.90 5.11
C ARG A 185 -15.85 22.09 5.27
N ALA A 186 -14.62 21.97 4.79
CA ALA A 186 -13.55 22.97 4.91
C ALA A 186 -13.11 23.27 6.36
N GLU A 187 -13.35 22.34 7.28
CA GLU A 187 -12.91 22.39 8.68
C GLU A 187 -11.47 21.87 8.86
N ILE A 188 -10.86 22.21 9.98
CA ILE A 188 -9.50 21.76 10.33
C ILE A 188 -9.58 20.32 10.88
N ILE A 189 -8.78 19.42 10.32
CA ILE A 189 -8.82 17.97 10.62
C ILE A 189 -7.58 17.42 11.34
N GLY A 190 -6.67 18.31 11.76
CA GLY A 190 -5.56 17.94 12.65
C GLY A 190 -4.58 16.92 12.07
N ILE A 191 -4.20 17.06 10.79
CA ILE A 191 -3.18 16.23 10.14
C ILE A 191 -1.80 16.52 10.73
N MET A 192 -1.06 15.47 11.07
CA MET A 192 0.29 15.54 11.62
C MET A 192 1.20 14.61 10.82
N PRO A 193 1.95 15.14 9.84
CA PRO A 193 2.84 14.31 9.03
C PRO A 193 3.99 13.77 9.87
N ASP A 194 4.23 12.47 9.79
CA ASP A 194 5.19 11.72 10.62
C ASP A 194 6.02 10.69 9.83
N THR A 195 5.71 10.48 8.55
CA THR A 195 6.34 9.44 7.72
C THR A 195 6.73 10.02 6.37
N LEU A 196 7.98 9.80 5.95
CA LEU A 196 8.52 10.19 4.65
C LEU A 196 8.84 8.92 3.85
N LEU A 197 8.05 8.64 2.81
CA LEU A 197 8.25 7.51 1.90
C LEU A 197 9.04 7.97 0.67
N VAL A 198 10.13 7.26 0.39
CA VAL A 198 11.05 7.59 -0.70
C VAL A 198 11.49 6.35 -1.50
N PRO A 199 11.86 6.50 -2.78
CA PRO A 199 12.57 5.49 -3.53
C PRO A 199 14.00 5.32 -3.01
N VAL A 200 14.63 4.22 -3.44
CA VAL A 200 15.99 3.83 -3.01
C VAL A 200 17.00 4.93 -3.30
N ASP A 201 16.89 5.58 -4.46
CA ASP A 201 17.78 6.63 -4.93
C ASP A 201 17.77 7.88 -4.04
N LEU A 202 16.67 8.13 -3.32
CA LEU A 202 16.52 9.28 -2.42
C LEU A 202 16.82 8.96 -0.95
N TYR A 203 17.20 7.73 -0.62
CA TYR A 203 17.44 7.31 0.77
C TYR A 203 18.46 8.21 1.48
N GLU A 204 19.62 8.44 0.87
CA GLU A 204 20.68 9.27 1.45
C GLU A 204 20.21 10.71 1.68
N THR A 205 19.55 11.30 0.68
CA THR A 205 18.99 12.66 0.77
C THR A 205 17.97 12.76 1.90
N ALA A 206 17.05 11.79 2.01
CA ALA A 206 16.06 11.75 3.08
C ALA A 206 16.70 11.57 4.45
N PHE A 207 17.70 10.68 4.56
CA PHE A 207 18.41 10.42 5.80
C PHE A 207 19.19 11.64 6.28
N GLU A 208 19.86 12.38 5.40
CA GLU A 208 20.55 13.61 5.75
C GLU A 208 19.58 14.70 6.23
N ILE A 209 18.45 14.89 5.54
CA ILE A 209 17.44 15.89 5.88
C ILE A 209 16.83 15.61 7.27
N VAL A 210 16.56 14.35 7.62
CA VAL A 210 15.85 13.99 8.85
C VAL A 210 16.79 13.62 10.00
N GLY A 211 18.01 13.19 9.69
CA GLY A 211 19.00 12.70 10.67
C GLY A 211 20.02 13.74 11.11
N SER A 212 20.20 14.85 10.39
CA SER A 212 21.16 15.88 10.77
C SER A 212 20.58 16.85 11.82
N GLN A 213 21.31 17.10 12.92
CA GLN A 213 20.91 18.07 13.95
C GLN A 213 21.00 19.53 13.47
N GLY A 214 22.00 19.82 12.63
CA GLY A 214 22.17 21.09 11.94
C GLY A 214 21.66 21.02 10.51
N LYS A 215 21.35 22.16 9.89
CA LYS A 215 21.07 22.19 8.45
C LYS A 215 22.33 21.76 7.68
N PRO A 216 22.30 20.68 6.86
CA PRO A 216 23.50 20.09 6.24
C PRO A 216 24.34 21.06 5.39
N THR A 217 23.74 22.14 4.91
CA THR A 217 24.35 23.10 3.98
C THR A 217 24.58 24.49 4.60
N ASP A 218 24.28 24.67 5.89
CA ASP A 218 24.39 25.95 6.57
C ASP A 218 25.65 26.02 7.42
N ALA A 219 26.58 26.90 7.05
CA ALA A 219 27.83 27.13 7.78
C ALA A 219 27.60 27.64 9.22
N THR A 220 26.38 28.08 9.55
CA THR A 220 26.00 28.57 10.89
C THR A 220 25.52 27.48 11.83
N ASN A 221 25.42 26.21 11.37
CA ASN A 221 24.87 25.09 12.14
C ASN A 221 23.47 25.40 12.71
N ALA A 222 22.64 26.09 11.92
CA ALA A 222 21.28 26.42 12.31
C ALA A 222 20.47 25.14 12.61
N ALA A 223 19.60 25.21 13.60
CA ALA A 223 18.77 24.08 14.02
C ALA A 223 17.93 23.53 12.86
N ASN A 224 17.95 22.21 12.70
CA ASN A 224 17.13 21.52 11.72
C ASN A 224 15.75 21.19 12.29
N VAL A 225 14.70 21.79 11.74
CA VAL A 225 13.31 21.56 12.15
C VAL A 225 12.79 20.16 11.81
N HIS A 226 13.48 19.44 10.90
CA HIS A 226 13.10 18.09 10.49
C HIS A 226 13.76 17.00 11.33
N PHE A 227 14.73 17.36 12.18
CA PHE A 227 15.49 16.40 12.97
C PHE A 227 14.57 15.56 13.86
N GLY A 228 14.57 14.24 13.62
CA GLY A 228 13.77 13.28 14.37
C GLY A 228 12.25 13.42 14.25
N GLN A 229 11.75 14.22 13.30
CA GLN A 229 10.30 14.43 13.13
C GLN A 229 9.62 13.35 12.29
N TYR A 230 10.35 12.69 11.39
CA TYR A 230 9.77 11.74 10.44
C TYR A 230 10.44 10.39 10.52
N LYS A 231 9.66 9.33 10.35
CA LYS A 231 10.17 8.01 10.01
C LYS A 231 10.43 7.96 8.50
N VAL A 232 11.69 7.78 8.11
CA VAL A 232 12.05 7.57 6.70
C VAL A 232 11.79 6.11 6.34
N GLU A 233 10.95 5.90 5.33
CA GLU A 233 10.59 4.60 4.79
C GLU A 233 11.05 4.50 3.34
N GLU A 234 11.91 3.55 3.04
CA GLU A 234 12.35 3.27 1.67
C GLU A 234 11.57 2.09 1.12
N TRP A 235 11.05 2.16 -0.12
CA TRP A 235 10.38 1.02 -0.74
C TRP A 235 10.93 0.70 -2.13
N ILE A 236 11.61 -0.44 -2.25
CA ILE A 236 12.28 -0.91 -3.48
C ILE A 236 11.38 -1.09 -4.70
N TYR A 237 10.04 -1.12 -4.53
CA TYR A 237 9.10 -1.31 -5.63
C TYR A 237 8.52 0.01 -6.17
N LEU A 238 8.92 1.17 -5.60
CA LEU A 238 8.60 2.45 -6.20
C LEU A 238 9.27 2.53 -7.59
N ALA A 239 8.47 2.84 -8.61
CA ALA A 239 8.92 2.78 -10.00
C ALA A 239 9.74 4.01 -10.41
N ASP A 240 9.40 5.17 -9.84
CA ASP A 240 10.08 6.43 -10.09
C ASP A 240 11.20 6.67 -9.07
N THR A 241 12.32 7.23 -9.51
CA THR A 241 13.52 7.43 -8.69
C THR A 241 13.55 8.80 -8.00
N ASN A 242 12.61 9.70 -8.29
CA ASN A 242 12.58 11.09 -7.85
C ASN A 242 11.31 11.46 -7.06
N ASP A 243 10.20 10.76 -7.29
CA ASP A 243 8.94 11.01 -6.60
C ASP A 243 9.05 10.66 -5.11
N TRP A 244 8.42 11.46 -4.25
CA TRP A 244 8.44 11.25 -2.80
C TRP A 244 7.10 11.59 -2.15
N PHE A 245 6.83 11.00 -1.00
CA PHE A 245 5.54 11.12 -0.32
C PHE A 245 5.70 11.46 1.15
N LEU A 246 4.98 12.46 1.61
CA LEU A 246 4.87 12.82 3.02
C LEU A 246 3.50 12.36 3.54
N MET A 247 3.50 11.64 4.66
CA MET A 247 2.31 10.96 5.17
C MET A 247 2.09 11.19 6.66
N ASP A 248 0.81 11.13 7.07
CA ASP A 248 0.36 10.98 8.46
C ASP A 248 -0.04 9.52 8.66
N SER A 249 0.78 8.76 9.38
CA SER A 249 0.60 7.32 9.56
C SER A 249 -0.71 6.96 10.29
N ARG A 250 -1.18 7.83 11.18
CA ARG A 250 -2.45 7.67 11.89
C ARG A 250 -3.62 7.84 10.94
N ALA A 251 -3.61 8.90 10.11
CA ALA A 251 -4.64 9.11 9.09
C ALA A 251 -4.62 8.02 8.01
N MET A 252 -3.44 7.51 7.66
CA MET A 252 -3.29 6.42 6.70
C MET A 252 -3.94 5.12 7.17
N LYS A 253 -3.80 4.79 8.47
CA LYS A 253 -4.25 3.51 9.06
C LYS A 253 -5.59 3.57 9.79
N ASN A 254 -6.25 4.72 9.84
CA ASN A 254 -7.53 4.90 10.57
C ASN A 254 -8.75 4.18 9.94
N GLY A 255 -8.54 3.31 8.94
CA GLY A 255 -9.60 2.64 8.19
C GLY A 255 -10.24 3.49 7.08
N ARG A 256 -9.67 4.67 6.78
CA ARG A 256 -10.08 5.54 5.67
C ARG A 256 -8.92 5.98 4.76
N GLY A 257 -7.66 5.83 5.18
CA GLY A 257 -6.52 6.07 4.29
C GLY A 257 -6.34 4.93 3.30
N LEU A 258 -5.40 4.02 3.58
CA LEU A 258 -5.11 2.86 2.73
C LEU A 258 -5.70 1.58 3.30
N ILE A 259 -6.41 0.84 2.44
CA ILE A 259 -7.08 -0.42 2.81
C ILE A 259 -6.53 -1.54 1.94
N TRP A 260 -6.09 -2.60 2.61
CA TRP A 260 -5.73 -3.85 1.97
C TRP A 260 -6.78 -4.89 2.30
N MET A 261 -7.24 -5.61 1.29
CA MET A 261 -8.33 -6.55 1.41
C MET A 261 -7.88 -7.93 0.95
N ASP A 262 -7.70 -8.85 1.91
CA ASP A 262 -7.44 -10.25 1.60
C ASP A 262 -8.77 -11.03 1.63
N ARG A 263 -9.13 -11.64 0.50
CA ARG A 263 -10.24 -12.60 0.42
C ARG A 263 -9.73 -14.04 0.54
N ASP A 264 -8.61 -14.33 -0.10
CA ASP A 264 -7.86 -15.56 0.10
C ASP A 264 -6.37 -15.21 0.20
N LYS A 265 -5.77 -15.50 1.35
CA LYS A 265 -4.39 -15.13 1.69
C LYS A 265 -3.34 -15.93 0.91
N GLY A 266 -3.74 -16.95 0.15
CA GLY A 266 -2.81 -17.84 -0.54
C GLY A 266 -3.06 -19.28 -0.12
N SER A 267 -3.64 -20.08 -1.01
CA SER A 267 -3.74 -21.52 -0.85
C SER A 267 -2.70 -22.22 -1.72
N PHE A 268 -1.84 -23.01 -1.09
CA PHE A 268 -0.91 -23.91 -1.77
C PHE A 268 -1.54 -25.30 -1.83
N ALA A 269 -1.74 -25.81 -3.04
CA ALA A 269 -2.38 -27.10 -3.28
C ALA A 269 -1.62 -27.88 -4.34
N PHE A 270 -1.69 -29.20 -4.26
CA PHE A 270 -1.10 -30.08 -5.26
C PHE A 270 -2.13 -31.04 -5.84
N VAL A 271 -1.87 -31.49 -7.05
CA VAL A 271 -2.58 -32.60 -7.69
C VAL A 271 -1.58 -33.40 -8.54
N GLU A 272 -1.70 -34.72 -8.52
CA GLU A 272 -1.00 -35.57 -9.48
C GLU A 272 -1.81 -35.70 -10.76
N ASP A 273 -1.14 -35.56 -11.90
CA ASP A 273 -1.73 -35.78 -13.21
C ASP A 273 -1.79 -37.28 -13.51
N PHE A 274 -3.00 -37.80 -13.61
CA PHE A 274 -3.26 -39.22 -13.88
C PHE A 274 -2.66 -39.70 -15.21
N GLU A 275 -2.64 -38.85 -16.25
CA GLU A 275 -2.19 -39.27 -17.59
C GLU A 275 -0.67 -39.28 -17.70
N THR A 276 0.01 -38.38 -16.99
CA THR A 276 1.44 -38.12 -17.16
C THR A 276 2.29 -38.48 -15.95
N PHE A 277 1.68 -38.85 -14.82
CA PHE A 277 2.35 -39.05 -13.53
C PHE A 277 3.12 -37.80 -13.05
N ASN A 278 2.74 -36.61 -13.51
CA ASN A 278 3.42 -35.39 -13.14
C ASN A 278 2.78 -34.79 -11.89
N GLY A 279 3.60 -34.38 -10.92
CA GLY A 279 3.12 -33.61 -9.78
C GLY A 279 2.93 -32.16 -10.20
N LYS A 280 1.75 -31.59 -9.94
CA LYS A 280 1.43 -30.19 -10.19
C LYS A 280 1.12 -29.50 -8.87
N TRP A 281 1.84 -28.43 -8.56
CA TRP A 281 1.57 -27.55 -7.42
C TRP A 281 1.06 -26.22 -7.93
N ARG A 282 0.09 -25.65 -7.22
CA ARG A 282 -0.45 -24.33 -7.50
C ARG A 282 -0.44 -23.48 -6.25
N VAL A 283 -0.30 -22.18 -6.47
CA VAL A 283 -0.72 -21.17 -5.51
C VAL A 283 -1.90 -20.41 -6.09
N TYR A 284 -2.91 -20.15 -5.26
CA TYR A 284 -4.05 -19.31 -5.59
C TYR A 284 -4.23 -18.29 -4.47
N SER A 285 -4.49 -17.05 -4.83
CA SER A 285 -4.64 -15.95 -3.89
C SER A 285 -5.60 -14.92 -4.45
N ARG A 286 -6.25 -14.18 -3.56
CA ARG A 286 -7.24 -13.19 -3.95
C ARG A 286 -7.21 -11.99 -3.03
N TRP A 287 -6.90 -10.83 -3.59
CA TRP A 287 -6.81 -9.59 -2.84
C TRP A 287 -7.15 -8.37 -3.68
N GLY A 288 -7.33 -7.24 -3.00
CA GLY A 288 -7.40 -5.91 -3.60
C GLY A 288 -6.91 -4.85 -2.63
N ASN A 289 -6.70 -3.64 -3.13
CA ASN A 289 -6.41 -2.48 -2.30
C ASN A 289 -7.12 -1.24 -2.83
N ALA A 290 -7.20 -0.21 -2.01
CA ALA A 290 -7.65 1.12 -2.40
C ALA A 290 -7.19 2.18 -1.40
N PHE A 291 -7.26 3.44 -1.82
CA PHE A 291 -7.40 4.57 -0.89
C PHE A 291 -8.88 4.96 -0.78
N VAL A 292 -9.33 5.40 0.40
CA VAL A 292 -10.70 5.89 0.62
C VAL A 292 -10.76 7.40 0.81
N ASP A 293 -9.75 7.96 1.47
CA ASP A 293 -9.55 9.39 1.65
C ASP A 293 -8.09 9.69 1.34
N TRP A 294 -7.84 10.74 0.57
CA TRP A 294 -6.49 11.19 0.19
C TRP A 294 -5.80 11.98 1.31
N ARG A 295 -6.54 12.46 2.31
CA ARG A 295 -6.08 13.36 3.39
C ARG A 295 -5.13 12.71 4.41
N PHE A 296 -4.37 11.71 4.00
CA PHE A 296 -3.25 11.14 4.75
C PHE A 296 -1.90 11.34 4.06
N VAL A 297 -1.88 11.77 2.79
CA VAL A 297 -0.66 11.84 1.97
C VAL A 297 -0.61 13.13 1.16
N LEU A 298 0.61 13.64 1.01
CA LEU A 298 1.00 14.59 -0.02
C LEU A 298 2.08 13.93 -0.88
N GLY A 299 1.90 13.95 -2.19
CA GLY A 299 2.84 13.38 -3.15
C GLY A 299 3.55 14.46 -3.97
N ALA A 300 4.83 14.25 -4.22
CA ALA A 300 5.63 15.07 -5.12
C ALA A 300 5.84 14.33 -6.43
N GLN A 301 5.27 14.87 -7.52
CA GLN A 301 5.50 14.40 -8.88
C GLN A 301 6.65 15.19 -9.50
N VAL A 302 7.85 14.64 -9.40
CA VAL A 302 9.08 15.30 -9.88
C VAL A 302 9.36 14.95 -11.34
N SER A 303 8.89 13.78 -11.79
CA SER A 303 9.04 13.26 -13.15
C SER A 303 7.79 13.42 -14.02
#